data_AF-A0AB39RV09-F1
#
_entry.id   AF-A0AB39RV09-F1
#
_cell.length_a   1.000
_cell.length_b   1.000
_cell.length_c   1.000
_cell.angle_alpha   90.00
_cell.angle_beta   90.00
_cell.angle_gamma   90.00
#
_symmetry.space_group_name_H-M   'P 1'
#
loop_
_entity.id
_entity.type
_entity.pdbx_description
1 polymer ?
#
loop_
_entity_poly.entity_id
_entity_poly.type
_entity_poly.pdbx_seq_one_letter_code
_entity_poly.pdbx_strand_id
1 'polypeptide(L)'
;MKTIDEQYDDGYNGALFTAEAAEQAWFMGGLDSFLAPTVRQRLTAYRDLRHSCDTTHQLADDSMALSRAAADYGKLRRALFFDATQHGAEPPWRIVQRGSLAVRIRPRLHRCAEAALVLSQGGHEVPSWARAWTFTALSNPFNPKDPGTCFPVTLYRHFEHTEPAKDSYLIDAPPELEQHGEWYRQMFYGFLTLGMKVSLGAVTHEDTKRRVVEGPDHVDSSQESTRQQRKAPEAAPRDADARRDCPGTGRKER
;
A
#
# COMPACT_ATOMS: atom_id res chain seq x y z
N MET A 1 -35.59 4.35 -33.42
CA MET A 1 -34.72 3.29 -32.87
C MET A 1 -33.56 4.02 -32.21
N LYS A 2 -33.27 3.75 -30.92
CA LYS A 2 -32.18 4.47 -30.24
C LYS A 2 -30.82 4.06 -30.82
N THR A 3 -29.88 4.99 -30.88
CA THR A 3 -28.49 4.67 -31.23
C THR A 3 -27.82 3.90 -30.09
N ILE A 4 -26.69 3.23 -30.38
CA ILE A 4 -25.89 2.57 -29.33
C ILE A 4 -25.44 3.60 -28.28
N ASP A 5 -25.01 4.78 -28.72
CA ASP A 5 -24.61 5.87 -27.81
C ASP A 5 -25.75 6.32 -26.88
N GLU A 6 -26.96 6.48 -27.42
CA GLU A 6 -28.16 6.81 -26.62
C GLU A 6 -28.47 5.71 -25.61
N GLN A 7 -28.29 4.43 -25.97
CA GLN A 7 -28.50 3.30 -25.07
C GLN A 7 -27.45 3.24 -23.95
N TYR A 8 -26.19 3.55 -24.23
CA TYR A 8 -25.15 3.69 -23.20
C TYR A 8 -25.44 4.86 -22.25
N ASP A 9 -25.88 6.00 -22.78
CA ASP A 9 -26.21 7.17 -21.97
C ASP A 9 -27.41 6.88 -21.06
N ASP A 10 -28.45 6.20 -21.56
CA ASP A 10 -29.57 5.74 -20.74
C ASP A 10 -29.12 4.79 -19.62
N GLY A 11 -28.27 3.79 -19.97
CA GLY A 11 -27.74 2.82 -19.01
C GLY A 11 -26.89 3.49 -17.93
N TYR A 12 -26.02 4.42 -18.32
CA TYR A 12 -25.21 5.23 -17.42
C TYR A 12 -26.09 6.08 -16.49
N ASN A 13 -27.09 6.78 -17.03
CA ASN A 13 -27.99 7.62 -16.24
C ASN A 13 -28.80 6.80 -15.24
N GLY A 14 -29.28 5.61 -15.63
CA GLY A 14 -29.97 4.69 -14.72
C GLY A 14 -29.08 4.15 -13.61
N ALA A 15 -27.83 3.79 -13.93
CA ALA A 15 -26.84 3.36 -12.96
C ALA A 15 -26.44 4.51 -12.00
N LEU A 16 -26.26 5.72 -12.52
CA LEU A 16 -25.96 6.91 -11.74
C LEU A 16 -27.11 7.25 -10.78
N PHE A 17 -28.35 7.26 -11.27
CA PHE A 17 -29.54 7.47 -10.43
C PHE A 17 -29.58 6.47 -9.27
N THR A 18 -29.29 5.19 -9.54
CA THR A 18 -29.25 4.15 -8.51
C THR A 18 -28.17 4.43 -7.45
N ALA A 19 -26.98 4.87 -7.88
CA ALA A 19 -25.89 5.23 -6.98
C ALA A 19 -26.24 6.46 -6.12
N GLU A 20 -26.82 7.51 -6.73
CA GLU A 20 -27.24 8.73 -6.04
C GLU A 20 -28.39 8.48 -5.05
N ALA A 21 -29.35 7.61 -5.41
CA ALA A 21 -30.41 7.18 -4.48
C ALA A 21 -29.82 6.45 -3.26
N ALA A 22 -28.80 5.62 -3.45
CA ALA A 22 -28.09 4.97 -2.35
C ALA A 22 -27.27 5.97 -1.50
N GLU A 23 -26.69 7.00 -2.12
CA GLU A 23 -26.02 8.11 -1.42
C GLU A 23 -26.97 8.87 -0.51
N GLN A 24 -28.18 9.17 -0.99
CA GLN A 24 -29.22 9.85 -0.22
C GLN A 24 -29.78 8.97 0.91
N ALA A 25 -30.04 7.69 0.64
CA ALA A 25 -30.63 6.77 1.61
C ALA A 25 -29.67 6.42 2.76
N TRP A 26 -28.37 6.29 2.46
CA TRP A 26 -27.34 5.90 3.41
C TRP A 26 -26.20 6.92 3.38
N PHE A 27 -26.47 8.13 3.84
CA PHE A 27 -25.51 9.23 3.87
C PHE A 27 -24.32 8.91 4.79
N MET A 28 -23.09 9.13 4.31
CA MET A 28 -21.85 8.74 5.01
C MET A 28 -20.94 9.92 5.32
N GLY A 29 -21.35 11.17 5.07
CA GLY A 29 -20.60 12.36 5.46
C GLY A 29 -19.22 12.45 4.81
N GLY A 30 -18.17 12.53 5.63
CA GLY A 30 -16.79 12.64 5.18
C GLY A 30 -16.34 11.46 4.31
N LEU A 31 -16.88 10.25 4.52
CA LEU A 31 -16.60 9.11 3.66
C LEU A 31 -17.11 9.28 2.22
N ASP A 32 -18.13 10.13 2.01
CA ASP A 32 -18.67 10.38 0.66
C ASP A 32 -17.65 11.05 -0.26
N SER A 33 -16.68 11.78 0.29
CA SER A 33 -15.57 12.34 -0.48
C SER A 33 -14.71 11.27 -1.17
N PHE A 34 -14.75 10.01 -0.69
CA PHE A 34 -14.04 8.89 -1.30
C PHE A 34 -14.97 7.98 -2.10
N LEU A 35 -16.11 7.61 -1.51
CA LEU A 35 -17.03 6.63 -2.10
C LEU A 35 -17.68 7.16 -3.39
N ALA A 36 -18.13 8.40 -3.35
CA ALA A 36 -18.95 9.01 -4.40
C ALA A 36 -18.14 9.27 -5.70
N PRO A 37 -16.91 9.80 -5.64
CA PRO A 37 -16.05 9.91 -6.83
C PRO A 37 -15.65 8.54 -7.39
N THR A 38 -15.35 7.56 -6.54
CA THR A 38 -14.93 6.23 -6.99
C THR A 38 -16.01 5.51 -7.79
N VAL A 39 -17.27 5.53 -7.34
CA VAL A 39 -18.36 4.93 -8.12
C VAL A 39 -18.59 5.69 -9.43
N ARG A 40 -18.55 7.03 -9.40
CA ARG A 40 -18.73 7.87 -10.60
C ARG A 40 -17.65 7.58 -11.64
N GLN A 41 -16.38 7.53 -11.24
CA GLN A 41 -15.27 7.19 -12.13
C GLN A 41 -15.47 5.81 -12.76
N ARG A 42 -15.89 4.81 -11.97
CA ARG A 42 -16.15 3.46 -12.48
C ARG A 42 -17.31 3.43 -13.48
N LEU A 43 -18.41 4.14 -13.21
CA LEU A 43 -19.54 4.23 -14.14
C LEU A 43 -19.16 4.95 -15.44
N THR A 44 -18.38 6.04 -15.34
CA THR A 44 -17.85 6.74 -16.52
C THR A 44 -16.96 5.83 -17.36
N ALA A 45 -16.08 5.03 -16.73
CA ALA A 45 -15.23 4.09 -17.46
C ALA A 45 -16.03 3.06 -18.28
N TYR A 46 -17.17 2.58 -17.76
CA TYR A 46 -18.06 1.72 -18.54
C TYR A 46 -18.84 2.49 -19.62
N ARG A 47 -19.23 3.73 -19.36
CA ARG A 47 -19.87 4.60 -20.37
C ARG A 47 -18.95 4.83 -21.56
N ASP A 48 -17.65 5.01 -21.32
CA ASP A 48 -16.66 5.28 -22.36
C ASP A 48 -16.38 4.05 -23.25
N LEU A 49 -16.76 2.83 -22.83
CA LEU A 49 -16.68 1.63 -23.67
C LEU A 49 -17.57 1.71 -24.91
N ARG A 50 -18.56 2.61 -24.94
CA ARG A 50 -19.37 2.91 -26.13
C ARG A 50 -18.51 3.21 -27.36
N HIS A 51 -17.35 3.82 -27.17
CA HIS A 51 -16.42 4.19 -28.25
C HIS A 51 -15.74 2.98 -28.90
N SER A 52 -15.83 1.81 -28.27
CA SER A 52 -15.29 0.53 -28.73
C SER A 52 -16.37 -0.55 -28.89
N CYS A 53 -17.65 -0.20 -28.80
CA CYS A 53 -18.76 -1.14 -28.88
C CYS A 53 -19.22 -1.31 -30.32
N ASP A 54 -18.96 -2.49 -30.88
CA ASP A 54 -19.28 -2.82 -32.27
C ASP A 54 -20.54 -3.71 -32.39
N THR A 55 -20.98 -4.33 -31.29
CA THR A 55 -22.05 -5.34 -31.31
C THR A 55 -23.09 -5.14 -30.20
N THR A 56 -24.31 -5.60 -30.46
CA THR A 56 -25.39 -5.60 -29.46
C THR A 56 -25.10 -6.50 -28.26
N HIS A 57 -24.26 -7.54 -28.42
CA HIS A 57 -23.82 -8.39 -27.32
C HIS A 57 -22.89 -7.64 -26.36
N GLN A 58 -21.91 -6.89 -26.89
CA GLN A 58 -21.04 -6.04 -26.06
C GLN A 58 -21.84 -5.00 -25.29
N LEU A 59 -22.79 -4.34 -25.95
CA LEU A 59 -23.71 -3.43 -25.26
C LEU A 59 -24.45 -4.11 -24.11
N ALA A 60 -24.94 -5.34 -24.31
CA ALA A 60 -25.64 -6.08 -23.26
C ALA A 60 -24.71 -6.43 -22.09
N ASP A 61 -23.48 -6.86 -22.36
CA ASP A 61 -22.47 -7.15 -21.34
C ASP A 61 -22.09 -5.90 -20.53
N ASP A 62 -21.86 -4.78 -21.21
CA ASP A 62 -21.51 -3.51 -20.59
C ASP A 62 -22.68 -2.95 -19.75
N SER A 63 -23.91 -3.08 -20.25
CA SER A 63 -25.13 -2.69 -19.52
C SER A 63 -25.30 -3.52 -18.24
N MET A 64 -24.99 -4.83 -18.30
CA MET A 64 -24.96 -5.69 -17.12
C MET A 64 -23.86 -5.26 -16.14
N ALA A 65 -22.68 -4.89 -16.63
CA ALA A 65 -21.58 -4.43 -15.80
C ALA A 65 -21.89 -3.10 -15.09
N LEU A 66 -22.48 -2.13 -15.80
CA LEU A 66 -22.98 -0.87 -15.24
C LEU A 66 -23.99 -1.10 -14.11
N SER A 67 -25.02 -1.91 -14.40
CA SER A 67 -26.09 -2.22 -13.44
C SER A 67 -25.54 -2.90 -12.18
N ARG A 68 -24.61 -3.86 -12.36
CA ARG A 68 -23.94 -4.53 -11.24
C ARG A 68 -23.10 -3.56 -10.42
N ALA A 69 -22.33 -2.68 -11.06
CA ALA A 69 -21.50 -1.70 -10.36
C ALA A 69 -22.34 -0.78 -9.46
N ALA A 70 -23.47 -0.26 -9.95
CA ALA A 70 -24.37 0.56 -9.16
C ALA A 70 -25.05 -0.23 -8.02
N ALA A 71 -25.53 -1.45 -8.31
CA ALA A 71 -26.15 -2.29 -7.29
C ALA A 71 -25.18 -2.70 -6.18
N ASP A 72 -23.95 -3.06 -6.52
CA ASP A 72 -22.91 -3.42 -5.56
C ASP A 72 -22.47 -2.22 -4.73
N TYR A 73 -22.42 -1.02 -5.31
CA TYR A 73 -22.22 0.22 -4.55
C TYR A 73 -23.34 0.46 -3.53
N GLY A 74 -24.60 0.28 -3.92
CA GLY A 74 -25.73 0.38 -2.99
C GLY A 74 -25.65 -0.62 -1.84
N LYS A 75 -25.29 -1.89 -2.13
CA LYS A 75 -25.06 -2.92 -1.09
C LYS A 75 -23.91 -2.54 -0.16
N LEU A 76 -22.81 -2.03 -0.71
CA LEU A 76 -21.67 -1.56 0.07
C LEU A 76 -22.10 -0.43 1.02
N ARG A 77 -22.79 0.61 0.54
CA ARG A 77 -23.25 1.71 1.39
C ARG A 77 -24.17 1.20 2.49
N ARG A 78 -25.14 0.35 2.15
CA ARG A 78 -26.02 -0.27 3.13
C ARG A 78 -25.25 -1.07 4.18
N ALA A 79 -24.24 -1.84 3.78
CA ALA A 79 -23.38 -2.56 4.70
C ALA A 79 -22.59 -1.58 5.58
N LEU A 80 -21.93 -0.58 5.02
CA LEU A 80 -21.22 0.44 5.80
C LEU A 80 -22.14 1.20 6.77
N PHE A 81 -23.46 1.25 6.51
CA PHE A 81 -24.41 1.96 7.35
C PHE A 81 -24.97 1.09 8.49
N PHE A 82 -25.31 -0.17 8.19
CA PHE A 82 -26.05 -1.06 9.11
C PHE A 82 -25.23 -2.21 9.68
N ASP A 83 -24.00 -2.44 9.22
CA ASP A 83 -23.28 -3.66 9.52
C ASP A 83 -22.92 -3.76 11.00
N ALA A 84 -23.63 -4.63 11.70
CA ALA A 84 -23.41 -4.89 13.11
C ALA A 84 -22.01 -5.46 13.41
N THR A 85 -21.32 -6.05 12.43
CA THR A 85 -19.93 -6.50 12.59
C THR A 85 -18.96 -5.36 12.83
N GLN A 86 -19.37 -4.13 12.50
CA GLN A 86 -18.66 -2.93 12.91
C GLN A 86 -18.55 -2.83 14.44
N HIS A 87 -19.49 -3.36 15.21
CA HIS A 87 -19.43 -3.35 16.68
C HIS A 87 -18.52 -4.45 17.26
N GLY A 88 -17.93 -5.30 16.42
CA GLY A 88 -16.95 -6.30 16.86
C GLY A 88 -15.64 -5.66 17.33
N ALA A 89 -14.85 -6.41 18.11
CA ALA A 89 -13.54 -5.95 18.60
C ALA A 89 -12.59 -5.54 17.45
N GLU A 90 -12.71 -6.22 16.30
CA GLU A 90 -11.96 -5.90 15.09
C GLU A 90 -12.88 -5.77 13.86
N PRO A 91 -13.36 -4.56 13.57
CA PRO A 91 -14.21 -4.33 12.40
C PRO A 91 -13.45 -4.63 11.10
N PRO A 92 -14.04 -5.33 10.13
CA PRO A 92 -13.32 -5.73 8.94
C PRO A 92 -13.04 -4.56 8.00
N TRP A 93 -11.96 -4.66 7.23
CA TRP A 93 -11.78 -3.84 6.02
C TRP A 93 -12.79 -4.28 4.95
N ARG A 94 -13.35 -3.32 4.24
CA ARG A 94 -14.32 -3.49 3.16
C ARG A 94 -13.71 -2.95 1.87
N ILE A 95 -13.69 -3.77 0.84
CA ILE A 95 -13.19 -3.38 -0.48
C ILE A 95 -14.31 -2.62 -1.19
N VAL A 96 -14.06 -1.35 -1.51
CA VAL A 96 -14.98 -0.51 -2.28
C VAL A 96 -14.75 -0.72 -3.77
N GLN A 97 -13.48 -0.66 -4.17
CA GLN A 97 -13.04 -0.95 -5.52
C GLN A 97 -11.74 -1.75 -5.42
N ARG A 98 -11.73 -2.92 -6.07
CA ARG A 98 -10.57 -3.81 -6.04
C ARG A 98 -9.33 -3.09 -6.58
N GLY A 99 -8.27 -3.11 -5.78
CA GLY A 99 -6.98 -2.55 -6.15
C GLY A 99 -6.86 -1.03 -6.05
N SER A 100 -7.91 -0.30 -5.64
CA SER A 100 -7.86 1.17 -5.58
C SER A 100 -8.49 1.79 -4.34
N LEU A 101 -9.47 1.14 -3.69
CA LEU A 101 -10.13 1.71 -2.51
C LEU A 101 -10.61 0.63 -1.54
N ALA A 102 -10.16 0.74 -0.29
CA ALA A 102 -10.69 0.00 0.85
C ALA A 102 -11.01 0.94 2.02
N VAL A 103 -12.02 0.59 2.81
CA VAL A 103 -12.46 1.36 3.96
C VAL A 103 -12.70 0.47 5.17
N ARG A 104 -12.47 1.00 6.36
CA ARG A 104 -12.80 0.36 7.64
C ARG A 104 -13.48 1.38 8.53
N ILE A 105 -14.66 1.05 9.05
CA ILE A 105 -15.41 1.91 9.98
C ILE A 105 -15.39 1.26 11.35
N ARG A 106 -14.98 2.01 12.38
CA ARG A 106 -15.13 1.62 13.78
C ARG A 106 -16.24 2.45 14.44
N PRO A 107 -17.36 1.84 14.86
CA PRO A 107 -18.42 2.49 15.59
C PRO A 107 -18.05 2.60 17.07
N ARG A 108 -18.67 3.56 17.76
CA ARG A 108 -18.45 3.79 19.18
C ARG A 108 -18.88 2.58 20.01
N LEU A 109 -17.92 1.94 20.67
CA LEU A 109 -18.14 1.29 21.95
C LEU A 109 -17.16 1.91 22.96
N HIS A 110 -17.70 2.75 23.84
CA HIS A 110 -17.20 3.16 25.15
C HIS A 110 -15.70 3.51 25.36
N ARG A 111 -14.95 4.08 24.38
CA ARG A 111 -13.76 4.96 24.58
C ARG A 111 -12.86 5.12 23.35
N CYS A 112 -13.05 4.37 22.26
CA CYS A 112 -12.32 4.59 21.01
C CYS A 112 -13.03 5.64 20.14
N ALA A 113 -12.27 6.60 19.59
CA ALA A 113 -12.78 7.60 18.66
C ALA A 113 -13.41 6.92 17.42
N GLU A 114 -14.43 7.57 16.83
CA GLU A 114 -15.10 7.18 15.58
C GLU A 114 -14.14 7.31 14.41
N ALA A 115 -13.13 6.44 14.35
CA ALA A 115 -12.18 6.47 13.25
C ALA A 115 -12.74 5.66 12.08
N ALA A 116 -12.95 6.30 10.93
CA ALA A 116 -12.91 5.56 9.67
C ALA A 116 -11.52 5.66 9.08
N LEU A 117 -11.03 4.53 8.60
CA LEU A 117 -9.74 4.42 7.93
C LEU A 117 -10.02 4.15 6.46
N VAL A 118 -9.35 4.90 5.60
CA VAL A 118 -9.48 4.81 4.15
C VAL A 118 -8.10 4.54 3.56
N LEU A 119 -8.03 3.56 2.66
CA LEU A 119 -6.88 3.34 1.80
C LEU A 119 -7.31 3.57 0.37
N SER A 120 -6.80 4.64 -0.23
CA SER A 120 -7.08 5.01 -1.61
C SER A 120 -5.79 5.05 -2.42
N GLN A 121 -5.86 4.72 -3.70
CA GLN A 121 -4.77 4.99 -4.62
C GLN A 121 -4.52 6.51 -4.67
N GLY A 122 -3.27 6.89 -4.39
CA GLY A 122 -2.85 8.29 -4.25
C GLY A 122 -2.51 8.93 -5.59
N GLY A 123 -2.50 10.26 -5.61
CA GLY A 123 -2.12 11.07 -6.78
C GLY A 123 -0.74 11.71 -6.68
N HIS A 124 0.05 11.41 -5.63
CA HIS A 124 1.39 11.97 -5.51
C HIS A 124 2.34 11.33 -6.52
N GLU A 125 3.30 12.11 -6.98
CA GLU A 125 4.29 11.64 -7.94
C GLU A 125 5.18 10.58 -7.31
N VAL A 126 5.26 9.43 -7.99
CA VAL A 126 6.13 8.32 -7.63
C VAL A 126 6.83 7.80 -8.88
N PRO A 127 8.00 7.17 -8.75
CA PRO A 127 8.64 6.49 -9.87
C PRO A 127 7.72 5.44 -10.51
N SER A 128 7.91 5.17 -11.81
CA SER A 128 7.07 4.24 -12.59
C SER A 128 7.02 2.80 -12.07
N TRP A 129 8.02 2.40 -11.28
CA TRP A 129 8.13 1.09 -10.65
C TRP A 129 7.54 1.04 -9.23
N ALA A 130 6.98 2.16 -8.76
CA ALA A 130 6.30 2.31 -7.47
C ALA A 130 4.80 2.61 -7.65
N ARG A 131 4.02 2.54 -6.56
CA ARG A 131 2.60 2.91 -6.55
C ARG A 131 2.31 3.90 -5.43
N ALA A 132 1.67 4.99 -5.79
CA ALA A 132 1.18 6.00 -4.86
C ALA A 132 -0.11 5.54 -4.19
N TRP A 133 -0.15 5.65 -2.87
CA TRP A 133 -1.30 5.38 -2.02
C TRP A 133 -1.47 6.48 -0.99
N THR A 134 -2.66 6.61 -0.44
CA THR A 134 -2.94 7.51 0.67
C THR A 134 -3.73 6.75 1.71
N PHE A 135 -3.25 6.80 2.94
CA PHE A 135 -3.97 6.32 4.12
C PHE A 135 -4.60 7.53 4.81
N THR A 136 -5.92 7.56 4.91
CA THR A 136 -6.66 8.65 5.56
C THR A 136 -7.39 8.16 6.79
N ALA A 137 -7.19 8.84 7.92
CA ALA A 137 -7.95 8.64 9.14
C ALA A 137 -8.96 9.78 9.32
N LEU A 138 -10.25 9.45 9.21
CA LEU A 138 -11.37 10.37 9.52
C LEU A 138 -11.72 10.23 11.00
N SER A 139 -11.71 11.32 11.74
CA SER A 139 -12.04 11.33 13.18
C SER A 139 -13.55 11.34 13.46
N ASN A 140 -14.33 11.78 12.48
CA ASN A 140 -15.78 11.73 12.46
C ASN A 140 -16.24 11.46 11.01
N PRO A 141 -16.31 10.18 10.60
CA PRO A 141 -16.62 9.81 9.22
C PRO A 141 -17.95 10.34 8.74
N PHE A 142 -18.95 10.51 9.62
CA PHE A 142 -20.28 10.98 9.23
C PHE A 142 -20.40 12.50 9.16
N ASN A 143 -19.36 13.24 9.57
CA ASN A 143 -19.29 14.69 9.39
C ASN A 143 -18.74 15.02 7.99
N PRO A 144 -19.52 15.67 7.10
CA PRO A 144 -19.06 16.05 5.75
C PRO A 144 -17.89 17.02 5.75
N LYS A 145 -17.65 17.71 6.86
CA LYS A 145 -16.58 18.69 7.03
C LYS A 145 -15.35 18.11 7.73
N ASP A 146 -15.31 16.81 8.01
CA ASP A 146 -14.10 16.19 8.55
C ASP A 146 -13.03 16.12 7.45
N PRO A 147 -11.93 16.89 7.58
CA PRO A 147 -10.88 16.86 6.58
C PRO A 147 -10.08 15.54 6.61
N GLY A 148 -10.17 14.78 7.71
CA GLY A 148 -9.29 13.66 7.96
C GLY A 148 -7.83 14.05 8.15
N THR A 149 -7.03 13.06 8.52
CA THR A 149 -5.56 13.13 8.49
C THR A 149 -5.07 12.20 7.40
N CYS A 150 -4.38 12.74 6.40
CA CYS A 150 -3.89 12.00 5.25
C CYS A 150 -2.39 11.72 5.38
N PHE A 151 -1.99 10.48 5.11
CA PHE A 151 -0.62 10.02 5.12
C PHE A 151 -0.29 9.47 3.72
N PRO A 152 0.63 10.10 2.96
CA PRO A 152 1.06 9.57 1.68
C PRO A 152 1.89 8.31 1.90
N VAL A 153 1.53 7.22 1.23
CA VAL A 153 2.18 5.92 1.34
C VAL A 153 2.66 5.50 -0.03
N THR A 154 3.88 4.98 -0.12
CA THR A 154 4.43 4.48 -1.38
C THR A 154 4.65 2.98 -1.28
N LEU A 155 4.19 2.24 -2.29
CA LEU A 155 4.47 0.82 -2.42
C LEU A 155 5.54 0.62 -3.47
N TYR A 156 6.69 0.07 -3.07
CA TYR A 156 7.75 -0.34 -3.98
C TYR A 156 7.65 -1.82 -4.28
N ARG A 157 7.89 -2.25 -5.52
CA ARG A 157 7.95 -3.68 -5.82
C ARG A 157 9.12 -4.31 -5.08
N HIS A 158 8.84 -5.40 -4.35
CA HIS A 158 9.87 -6.16 -3.65
C HIS A 158 10.54 -7.13 -4.63
N PHE A 159 11.86 -7.06 -4.73
CA PHE A 159 12.67 -7.98 -5.51
C PHE A 159 13.30 -9.01 -4.57
N GLU A 160 12.64 -10.15 -4.39
CA GLU A 160 13.22 -11.31 -3.71
C GLU A 160 13.96 -12.16 -4.75
N HIS A 161 15.29 -12.05 -4.77
CA HIS A 161 16.17 -12.70 -5.76
C HIS A 161 15.95 -12.24 -7.21
N THR A 162 16.77 -12.75 -8.13
CA THR A 162 16.93 -12.34 -9.56
C THR A 162 15.65 -12.35 -10.41
N GLU A 163 14.51 -12.68 -9.84
CA GLU A 163 13.20 -12.59 -10.48
C GLU A 163 12.23 -11.81 -9.57
N PRO A 164 11.45 -10.87 -10.12
CA PRO A 164 10.45 -10.14 -9.33
C PRO A 164 9.43 -11.13 -8.77
N ALA A 165 9.38 -11.28 -7.45
CA ALA A 165 8.29 -11.99 -6.78
C ALA A 165 6.98 -11.29 -7.17
N LYS A 166 6.22 -11.92 -8.05
CA LYS A 166 5.01 -11.35 -8.65
C LYS A 166 4.08 -10.90 -7.52
N ASP A 167 3.78 -9.60 -7.51
CA ASP A 167 2.84 -8.93 -6.60
C ASP A 167 3.29 -8.81 -5.13
N SER A 168 4.61 -8.83 -4.85
CA SER A 168 5.17 -8.48 -3.53
C SER A 168 5.60 -7.01 -3.47
N TYR A 169 5.29 -6.32 -2.37
CA TYR A 169 5.53 -4.90 -2.20
C TYR A 169 6.14 -4.56 -0.84
N LEU A 170 7.07 -3.61 -0.82
CA LEU A 170 7.57 -2.95 0.38
C LEU A 170 6.73 -1.69 0.62
N ILE A 171 6.18 -1.54 1.83
CA ILE A 171 5.46 -0.33 2.24
C ILE A 171 6.45 0.69 2.79
N ASP A 172 6.46 1.86 2.17
CA ASP A 172 7.13 3.06 2.67
C ASP A 172 6.08 4.06 3.15
N ALA A 173 6.08 4.31 4.46
CA ALA A 173 5.12 5.17 5.13
C ALA A 173 5.85 6.37 5.77
N PRO A 174 5.16 7.48 5.98
CA PRO A 174 5.77 8.65 6.58
C PRO A 174 5.99 8.41 8.08
N PRO A 175 7.05 8.96 8.70
CA PRO A 175 7.40 8.70 10.10
C PRO A 175 6.26 8.96 11.09
N GLU A 176 5.41 9.94 10.80
CA GLU A 176 4.24 10.29 11.60
C GLU A 176 3.27 9.10 11.68
N LEU A 177 3.03 8.41 10.56
CA LEU A 177 2.16 7.23 10.54
C LEU A 177 2.80 6.05 11.28
N GLU A 178 4.11 5.86 11.14
CA GLU A 178 4.85 4.79 11.82
C GLU A 178 4.82 4.95 13.34
N GLN A 179 4.94 6.19 13.83
CA GLN A 179 4.79 6.53 15.25
C GLN A 179 3.37 6.23 15.77
N HIS A 180 2.36 6.34 14.91
CA HIS A 180 0.99 5.90 15.19
C HIS A 180 0.83 4.38 15.00
N GLY A 181 1.51 3.59 15.85
CA GLY A 181 1.65 2.14 15.68
C GLY A 181 0.34 1.32 15.56
N GLU A 182 -0.81 1.83 16.02
CA GLU A 182 -2.11 1.21 15.69
C GLU A 182 -2.52 1.47 14.23
N TRP A 183 -2.50 2.72 13.78
CA TRP A 183 -2.85 3.09 12.41
C TRP A 183 -1.91 2.49 11.38
N TYR A 184 -0.60 2.43 11.67
CA TYR A 184 0.37 1.75 10.82
C TYR A 184 0.03 0.27 10.60
N ARG A 185 -0.33 -0.45 11.67
CA ARG A 185 -0.80 -1.85 11.58
C ARG A 185 -2.12 -1.96 10.81
N GLN A 186 -3.04 -1.02 11.01
CA GLN A 186 -4.31 -1.03 10.29
C GLN A 186 -4.14 -0.80 8.79
N MET A 187 -3.28 0.12 8.39
CA MET A 187 -2.89 0.35 7.01
C MET A 187 -2.35 -0.95 6.38
N PHE A 188 -1.45 -1.65 7.07
CA PHE A 188 -0.95 -2.95 6.62
C PHE A 188 -2.06 -3.98 6.38
N TYR A 189 -2.98 -4.15 7.34
CA TYR A 189 -4.12 -5.06 7.15
C TYR A 189 -5.06 -4.65 6.02
N GLY A 190 -5.19 -3.36 5.77
CA GLY A 190 -5.98 -2.87 4.64
C GLY A 190 -5.35 -3.23 3.29
N PHE A 191 -4.03 -3.16 3.16
CA PHE A 191 -3.32 -3.65 1.97
C PHE A 191 -3.46 -5.15 1.78
N LEU A 192 -3.36 -5.95 2.85
CA LEU A 192 -3.62 -7.40 2.78
C LEU A 192 -5.05 -7.69 2.32
N THR A 193 -6.03 -6.91 2.79
CA THR A 193 -7.44 -7.08 2.38
C THR A 193 -7.67 -6.76 0.91
N LEU A 194 -6.90 -5.82 0.35
CA LEU A 194 -6.89 -5.52 -1.08
C LEU A 194 -6.24 -6.64 -1.92
N GLY A 195 -5.72 -7.70 -1.28
CA GLY A 195 -5.07 -8.84 -1.93
C GLY A 195 -3.62 -8.60 -2.30
N MET A 196 -2.99 -7.55 -1.75
CA MET A 196 -1.58 -7.25 -2.00
C MET A 196 -0.70 -8.00 -1.00
N LYS A 197 0.39 -8.60 -1.49
CA LYS A 197 1.44 -9.13 -0.60
C LYS A 197 2.34 -7.96 -0.24
N VAL A 198 2.31 -7.57 1.03
CA VAL A 198 3.04 -6.40 1.52
C VAL A 198 3.95 -6.77 2.68
N SER A 199 5.07 -6.07 2.76
CA SER A 199 6.04 -6.11 3.86
C SER A 199 6.12 -4.70 4.46
N LEU A 200 6.14 -4.61 5.79
CA LEU A 200 6.38 -3.33 6.47
C LEU A 200 7.85 -2.92 6.27
N GLY A 201 8.09 -1.71 5.77
CA GLY A 201 9.44 -1.18 5.57
C GLY A 201 10.10 -0.59 6.81
N ALA A 202 9.35 -0.40 7.90
CA ALA A 202 9.86 0.28 9.08
C ALA A 202 10.77 -0.63 9.94
N VAL A 203 11.97 -0.12 10.21
CA VAL A 203 12.89 -0.43 11.34
C VAL A 203 14.03 -1.43 11.12
N THR A 204 14.06 -2.30 10.10
CA THR A 204 15.20 -3.26 9.97
C THR A 204 16.03 -3.18 8.70
N HIS A 205 15.68 -2.35 7.72
CA HIS A 205 16.44 -2.31 6.48
C HIS A 205 16.40 -0.97 5.75
N GLU A 206 17.07 0.05 6.30
CA GLU A 206 17.56 1.19 5.49
C GLU A 206 18.30 0.68 4.23
N ASP A 207 19.04 -0.43 4.34
CA ASP A 207 19.74 -1.06 3.22
C ASP A 207 18.80 -1.67 2.16
N THR A 208 17.68 -2.28 2.57
CA THR A 208 16.69 -2.80 1.61
C THR A 208 15.87 -1.67 1.01
N LYS A 209 15.54 -0.64 1.81
CA LYS A 209 14.93 0.58 1.29
C LYS A 209 15.84 1.25 0.27
N ARG A 210 17.14 1.43 0.54
CA ARG A 210 18.13 1.92 -0.44
C ARG A 210 18.21 1.03 -1.67
N ARG A 211 18.41 -0.28 -1.53
CA ARG A 211 18.52 -1.20 -2.69
C ARG A 211 17.27 -1.22 -3.57
N VAL A 212 16.09 -1.11 -2.97
CA VAL A 212 14.81 -1.10 -3.69
C VAL A 212 14.52 0.29 -4.27
N VAL A 213 14.90 1.37 -3.57
CA VAL A 213 14.60 2.76 -3.98
C VAL A 213 15.62 3.34 -4.95
N GLU A 214 16.90 3.02 -4.78
CA GLU A 214 18.04 3.51 -5.57
C GLU A 214 18.43 2.54 -6.70
N GLY A 215 17.86 1.33 -6.70
CA GLY A 215 18.16 0.27 -7.67
C GLY A 215 19.41 -0.54 -7.31
N PRO A 216 19.59 -1.74 -7.90
CA PRO A 216 20.67 -2.67 -7.55
C PRO A 216 22.09 -2.18 -7.91
N ASP A 217 22.23 -1.07 -8.63
CA ASP A 217 23.52 -0.59 -9.15
C ASP A 217 24.25 0.39 -8.23
N HIS A 218 23.67 0.83 -7.11
CA HIS A 218 24.37 1.70 -6.17
C HIS A 218 25.11 0.89 -5.09
N VAL A 219 26.16 0.18 -5.52
CA VAL A 219 27.23 -0.23 -4.60
C VAL A 219 28.13 0.98 -4.40
N ASP A 220 28.02 1.56 -3.21
CA ASP A 220 28.86 2.64 -2.71
C ASP A 220 30.33 2.18 -2.80
N SER A 221 31.05 2.67 -3.81
CA SER A 221 32.43 2.27 -4.16
C SER A 221 33.46 2.85 -3.18
N SER A 222 33.00 3.32 -2.02
CA SER A 222 33.74 4.17 -1.10
C SER A 222 34.41 3.42 0.06
N GLN A 223 34.24 2.09 0.19
CA GLN A 223 34.82 1.33 1.32
C GLN A 223 35.94 0.35 0.97
N GLU A 224 36.37 0.24 -0.30
CA GLU A 224 37.39 -0.75 -0.69
C GLU A 224 38.80 -0.17 -0.94
N SER A 225 39.10 1.03 -0.43
CA SER A 225 40.40 1.69 -0.61
C SER A 225 41.06 2.14 0.70
N THR A 226 41.23 1.23 1.67
CA THR A 226 42.17 1.48 2.79
C THR A 226 42.86 0.24 3.36
N ARG A 227 42.86 -0.91 2.67
CA ARG A 227 43.53 -2.13 3.18
C ARG A 227 44.62 -2.73 2.29
N GLN A 228 45.03 -2.04 1.23
CA GLN A 228 46.17 -2.46 0.40
C GLN A 228 47.20 -1.33 0.25
N GLN A 229 47.83 -0.91 1.33
CA GLN A 229 49.10 -0.18 1.24
C GLN A 229 49.92 -0.26 2.54
N ARG A 230 50.35 -1.47 2.90
CA ARG A 230 51.60 -1.68 3.67
C ARG A 230 52.26 -2.98 3.20
N LYS A 231 52.99 -2.89 2.09
CA LYS A 231 54.01 -3.87 1.70
C LYS A 231 55.38 -3.21 1.98
N ALA A 232 56.25 -4.01 2.60
CA ALA A 232 57.49 -3.66 3.31
C ALA A 232 58.59 -2.93 2.51
N PRO A 233 59.62 -2.41 3.18
CA PRO A 233 60.94 -2.22 2.58
C PRO A 233 61.92 -3.37 2.95
N GLU A 234 62.50 -3.98 1.91
CA GLU A 234 63.83 -4.63 1.84
C GLU A 234 64.96 -3.60 2.10
N ALA A 235 66.20 -3.87 2.53
CA ALA A 235 66.99 -5.08 2.77
C ALA A 235 68.30 -4.75 3.57
N ALA A 236 68.75 -5.72 4.40
CA ALA A 236 70.12 -6.25 4.61
C ALA A 236 71.29 -5.37 5.21
N PRO A 237 72.47 -5.96 5.57
CA PRO A 237 72.79 -7.15 6.40
C PRO A 237 74.01 -6.96 7.38
N ARG A 238 74.24 -7.93 8.29
CA ARG A 238 75.52 -8.65 8.62
C ARG A 238 75.83 -8.94 10.11
N ASP A 239 76.07 -10.23 10.34
CA ASP A 239 77.10 -10.93 11.11
C ASP A 239 77.28 -10.79 12.64
N ALA A 240 77.24 -12.00 13.24
CA ALA A 240 78.10 -12.58 14.28
C ALA A 240 78.17 -11.92 15.67
N ASP A 241 77.80 -12.67 16.72
CA ASP A 241 78.82 -13.41 17.48
C ASP A 241 78.19 -14.48 18.39
N ALA A 242 78.99 -15.49 18.69
CA ALA A 242 78.67 -16.70 19.42
C ALA A 242 78.72 -16.55 20.96
N ARG A 243 78.21 -17.59 21.65
CA ARG A 243 78.44 -18.06 23.04
C ARG A 243 77.12 -18.11 23.84
N ARG A 244 76.84 -19.04 24.75
CA ARG A 244 77.34 -20.38 25.14
C ARG A 244 76.30 -20.89 26.18
N ASP A 245 76.35 -22.18 26.45
CA ASP A 245 76.00 -22.84 27.73
C ASP A 245 74.51 -23.12 28.10
N CYS A 246 74.13 -24.39 27.91
CA CYS A 246 73.32 -25.24 28.82
C CYS A 246 73.96 -25.28 30.25
N PRO A 247 73.33 -25.77 31.35
CA PRO A 247 72.33 -26.87 31.39
C PRO A 247 71.27 -26.87 32.54
N GLY A 248 70.38 -27.88 32.49
CA GLY A 248 69.73 -28.51 33.66
C GLY A 248 68.58 -27.72 34.30
N THR A 249 67.56 -28.29 34.93
CA THR A 249 67.22 -29.64 35.41
C THR A 249 65.73 -29.57 35.77
N GLY A 250 64.99 -30.67 35.64
CA GLY A 250 64.31 -31.18 36.84
C GLY A 250 62.80 -31.23 36.72
N ARG A 251 62.30 -32.45 36.77
CA ARG A 251 60.91 -32.90 36.70
C ARG A 251 60.56 -33.51 38.06
N LYS A 252 59.28 -33.46 38.47
CA LYS A 252 58.63 -34.07 39.66
C LYS A 252 58.82 -33.25 40.95
N GLU A 253 57.89 -33.18 41.91
CA GLU A 253 56.96 -34.18 42.48
C GLU A 253 55.61 -33.52 42.88
N ARG A 254 54.48 -34.23 42.73
CA ARG A 254 53.56 -34.74 43.78
C ARG A 254 52.84 -33.69 44.61
#